data_AF-A0A925DDR9-F1
#
_entry.id   AF-A0A925DDR9-F1
#
_cell.length_a   1.000
_cell.length_b   1.000
_cell.length_c   1.000
_cell.angle_alpha   90.00
_cell.angle_beta   90.00
_cell.angle_gamma   90.00
#
_symmetry.space_group_name_H-M   'P 1'
#
loop_
_entity.id
_entity.type
_entity.pdbx_description
1 polymer ?
#
loop_
_entity_poly.entity_id
_entity_poly.type
_entity_poly.pdbx_seq_one_letter_code
_entity_poly.pdbx_strand_id
1 'polypeptide(L)'
;MNPRDRVLGIASFMLTLLLAPVVAWLILGPVNRTGGKLKAPTRFHLIDFVWLLVQFQVGLGFCLQYIGVQYQRSFLMLLTFFSVAVLAMWAGAVSFLSRAGVRNSLKRGVFIVVLLPATLLLMVVIPLFPAACYLLETDPRMMELVLRLEFNIPRGAGIVAAAVGTLALPAAGLLLNRISAWIVRGAGELSAVRQPVTA
;
A
#
# COMPACT_ATOMS: atom_id res chain seq x y z
N MET A 1 32.20 13.37 7.80
CA MET A 1 31.24 12.25 7.82
C MET A 1 31.90 11.08 8.53
N ASN A 2 31.35 10.64 9.65
CA ASN A 2 31.97 9.63 10.51
C ASN A 2 31.92 8.25 9.80
N PRO A 3 32.96 7.40 9.87
CA PRO A 3 32.89 6.03 9.33
C PRO A 3 31.66 5.25 9.79
N ARG A 4 31.19 5.47 11.03
CA ARG A 4 29.95 4.87 11.55
C ARG A 4 28.71 5.24 10.72
N ASP A 5 28.57 6.50 10.32
CA ASP A 5 27.41 6.99 9.56
C ASP A 5 27.35 6.35 8.16
N ARG A 6 28.52 6.16 7.54
CA ARG A 6 28.64 5.48 6.24
C ARG A 6 28.19 4.02 6.33
N VAL A 7 28.61 3.30 7.36
CA VAL A 7 28.22 1.91 7.58
C VAL A 7 26.70 1.80 7.80
N LEU A 8 26.11 2.71 8.58
CA LEU A 8 24.66 2.74 8.82
C LEU A 8 23.85 3.05 7.55
N GLY A 9 24.34 3.99 6.73
CA GLY A 9 23.72 4.32 5.44
C GLY A 9 23.74 3.13 4.47
N ILE A 10 24.89 2.47 4.33
CA ILE A 10 25.06 1.28 3.48
C ILE A 10 24.18 0.13 3.99
N ALA A 11 24.19 -0.12 5.30
CA ALA A 11 23.38 -1.19 5.90
C ALA A 11 21.87 -0.95 5.69
N SER A 12 21.39 0.28 5.91
CA SER A 12 20.00 0.66 5.68
C SER A 12 19.59 0.48 4.22
N PHE A 13 20.45 0.90 3.29
CA PHE A 13 20.21 0.73 1.86
C PHE A 13 20.15 -0.75 1.45
N MET A 14 21.10 -1.57 1.91
CA MET A 14 21.11 -3.01 1.66
C MET A 14 19.88 -3.70 2.25
N LEU A 15 19.47 -3.31 3.47
CA LEU A 15 18.25 -3.82 4.09
C LEU A 15 17.03 -3.53 3.20
N THR A 16 16.93 -2.32 2.65
CA THR A 16 15.85 -1.94 1.71
C THR A 16 15.81 -2.83 0.48
N LEU A 17 16.98 -3.01 -0.16
CA LEU A 17 17.11 -3.79 -1.38
C LEU A 17 16.73 -5.26 -1.16
N LEU A 18 16.94 -5.79 0.04
CA LEU A 18 16.54 -7.15 0.41
C LEU A 18 15.07 -7.23 0.82
N LEU A 19 14.56 -6.26 1.60
CA LEU A 19 13.19 -6.31 2.13
C LEU A 19 12.14 -6.02 1.05
N ALA A 20 12.41 -5.07 0.16
CA ALA A 20 11.48 -4.67 -0.90
C ALA A 20 11.02 -5.84 -1.79
N PRO A 21 11.89 -6.68 -2.38
CA PRO A 21 11.47 -7.81 -3.19
C PRO A 21 10.73 -8.87 -2.37
N VAL A 22 11.11 -9.10 -1.11
CA VAL A 22 10.42 -10.05 -0.23
C VAL A 22 9.00 -9.59 0.06
N VAL A 23 8.80 -8.31 0.40
CA VAL A 23 7.47 -7.75 0.65
C VAL A 23 6.64 -7.70 -0.63
N ALA A 24 7.25 -7.31 -1.76
CA ALA A 24 6.58 -7.34 -3.05
C ALA A 24 6.12 -8.76 -3.42
N TRP A 25 6.97 -9.77 -3.21
CA TRP A 25 6.62 -11.17 -3.43
C TRP A 25 5.52 -11.66 -2.49
N LEU A 26 5.55 -11.27 -1.22
CA LEU A 26 4.50 -11.61 -0.24
C LEU A 26 3.14 -11.02 -0.60
N ILE A 27 3.13 -9.78 -1.10
CA ILE A 27 1.89 -9.07 -1.49
C ILE A 27 1.37 -9.59 -2.83
N LEU A 28 2.25 -9.72 -3.84
CA LEU A 28 1.88 -10.06 -5.22
C LEU A 28 1.80 -11.56 -5.48
N GLY A 29 2.38 -12.41 -4.64
CA GLY A 29 2.42 -13.86 -4.84
C GLY A 29 1.03 -14.50 -5.02
N PRO A 30 0.07 -14.27 -4.11
CA PRO A 30 -1.30 -14.78 -4.26
C PRO A 30 -2.01 -14.21 -5.50
N VAL A 31 -1.78 -12.92 -5.76
CA VAL A 31 -2.35 -12.17 -6.87
C VAL A 31 -1.89 -12.78 -8.21
N ASN A 32 -0.59 -12.98 -8.38
CA ASN A 32 0.00 -13.52 -9.60
C ASN A 32 -0.43 -14.98 -9.85
N ARG A 33 -0.48 -15.79 -8.80
CA ARG A 33 -0.94 -17.19 -8.88
C ARG A 33 -2.41 -17.31 -9.32
N THR A 34 -3.26 -16.38 -8.90
CA THR A 34 -4.69 -16.40 -9.22
C THR A 34 -4.96 -15.79 -10.59
N GLY A 35 -4.28 -14.68 -10.91
CA GLY A 35 -4.42 -13.99 -12.20
C GLY A 35 -3.95 -14.81 -13.40
N GLY A 36 -2.95 -15.68 -13.23
CA GLY A 36 -2.48 -16.57 -14.29
C GLY A 36 -3.45 -17.70 -14.64
N LYS A 37 -4.35 -18.08 -13.72
CA LYS A 37 -5.22 -19.27 -13.90
C LYS A 37 -6.58 -18.93 -14.52
N LEU A 38 -7.07 -17.71 -14.39
CA LEU A 38 -8.42 -17.34 -14.77
C LEU A 38 -8.42 -16.27 -15.87
N LYS A 39 -8.53 -16.69 -17.13
CA LYS A 39 -8.73 -15.81 -18.30
C LYS A 39 -10.21 -15.41 -18.44
N ALA A 40 -10.84 -14.95 -17.36
CA ALA A 40 -12.22 -14.47 -17.44
C ALA A 40 -12.26 -13.05 -18.07
N PRO A 41 -13.27 -12.75 -18.91
CA PRO A 41 -13.44 -11.41 -19.47
C PRO A 41 -13.70 -10.38 -18.35
N THR A 42 -13.19 -9.17 -18.51
CA THR A 42 -13.38 -8.07 -17.56
C THR A 42 -14.85 -7.61 -17.57
N ARG A 43 -15.54 -7.78 -16.44
CA ARG A 43 -16.90 -7.31 -16.20
C ARG A 43 -16.86 -6.18 -15.20
N PHE A 44 -17.33 -5.01 -15.62
CA PHE A 44 -17.50 -3.86 -14.74
C PHE A 44 -18.82 -3.99 -13.97
N HIS A 45 -18.76 -3.81 -12.65
CA HIS A 45 -19.96 -3.70 -11.82
C HIS A 45 -20.13 -2.24 -11.37
N LEU A 46 -21.38 -1.76 -11.37
CA LEU A 46 -21.69 -0.39 -10.92
C LEU A 46 -21.20 -0.12 -9.49
N ILE A 47 -21.19 -1.15 -8.63
CA ILE A 47 -20.69 -1.03 -7.26
C ILE A 47 -19.19 -0.67 -7.19
N ASP A 48 -18.39 -1.06 -8.19
CA ASP A 48 -16.97 -0.71 -8.22
C ASP A 48 -16.76 0.79 -8.40
N PHE A 49 -17.68 1.44 -9.13
CA PHE A 49 -17.69 2.88 -9.30
C PHE A 49 -18.10 3.59 -8.01
N VAL A 50 -19.04 3.04 -7.24
CA VAL A 50 -19.39 3.58 -5.91
C VAL A 50 -18.19 3.55 -4.97
N TRP A 51 -17.43 2.45 -4.94
CA TRP A 51 -16.21 2.36 -4.12
C TRP A 51 -15.11 3.33 -4.59
N LEU A 52 -15.01 3.57 -5.90
CA LEU A 52 -14.13 4.61 -6.46
C LEU A 52 -14.51 6.01 -5.94
N LEU A 53 -15.81 6.34 -5.95
CA LEU A 53 -16.27 7.63 -5.44
C LEU A 53 -15.95 7.80 -3.95
N VAL A 54 -16.12 6.75 -3.14
CA VAL A 54 -15.74 6.76 -1.72
C VAL A 54 -14.23 7.02 -1.58
N GLN A 55 -13.40 6.33 -2.36
CA GLN A 55 -11.94 6.52 -2.32
C GLN A 55 -11.53 7.95 -2.73
N PHE A 56 -12.20 8.52 -3.73
CA PHE A 56 -12.02 9.91 -4.13
C PHE A 56 -12.40 10.90 -3.03
N GLN A 57 -13.54 10.69 -2.36
CA GLN A 57 -13.97 11.56 -1.26
C GLN A 57 -13.01 11.51 -0.08
N VAL A 58 -12.54 10.32 0.30
CA VAL A 58 -11.54 10.16 1.36
C VAL A 58 -10.24 10.87 0.99
N GLY A 59 -9.77 10.70 -0.25
CA GLY A 59 -8.57 11.37 -0.74
C GLY A 59 -8.70 12.89 -0.80
N LEU A 60 -9.82 13.39 -1.31
CA LEU A 60 -10.14 14.83 -1.32
C LEU A 60 -10.22 15.39 0.10
N GLY A 61 -10.90 14.70 1.01
CA GLY A 61 -10.98 15.09 2.42
C GLY A 61 -9.60 15.19 3.06
N PHE A 62 -8.74 14.22 2.79
CA PHE A 62 -7.34 14.25 3.23
C PHE A 62 -6.58 15.44 2.62
N CYS A 63 -6.67 15.65 1.30
CA CYS A 63 -6.02 16.79 0.65
C CYS A 63 -6.48 18.13 1.21
N LEU A 64 -7.78 18.32 1.43
CA LEU A 64 -8.34 19.57 1.97
C LEU A 64 -7.95 19.80 3.44
N GLN A 65 -7.84 18.74 4.24
CA GLN A 65 -7.46 18.85 5.64
C GLN A 65 -5.97 19.19 5.83
N TYR A 66 -5.09 18.62 5.01
CA TYR A 66 -3.64 18.72 5.22
C TYR A 66 -2.94 19.75 4.32
N ILE A 67 -3.52 20.10 3.16
CA ILE A 67 -2.93 21.12 2.28
C ILE A 67 -3.42 22.50 2.72
N GLY A 68 -2.61 23.19 3.52
CA GLY A 68 -2.89 24.57 3.92
C GLY A 68 -3.00 25.52 2.71
N VAL A 69 -3.70 26.64 2.90
CA VAL A 69 -3.96 27.67 1.85
C VAL A 69 -2.67 28.17 1.18
N GLN A 70 -1.54 28.09 1.88
CA GLN A 70 -0.20 28.47 1.40
C GLN A 70 0.27 27.66 0.18
N TYR A 71 -0.25 26.45 -0.04
CA TYR A 71 0.17 25.55 -1.12
C TYR A 71 -0.84 25.48 -2.28
N GLN A 72 -1.68 26.50 -2.47
CA GLN A 72 -2.77 26.50 -3.45
C GLN A 72 -2.32 26.22 -4.89
N ARG A 73 -1.12 26.65 -5.29
CA ARG A 73 -0.56 26.35 -6.63
C ARG A 73 -0.18 24.88 -6.78
N SER A 74 0.37 24.27 -5.73
CA SER A 74 0.72 22.84 -5.71
C SER A 74 -0.52 21.95 -5.54
N PHE A 75 -1.60 22.49 -4.98
CA PHE A 75 -2.86 21.76 -4.76
C PHE A 75 -3.40 21.13 -6.04
N LEU A 76 -3.49 21.88 -7.14
CA LEU A 76 -4.03 21.36 -8.39
C LEU A 76 -3.15 20.26 -8.99
N MET A 77 -1.83 20.39 -8.89
CA MET A 77 -0.88 19.36 -9.32
C MET A 77 -1.01 18.09 -8.47
N LEU A 78 -1.01 18.23 -7.14
CA LEU A 78 -1.20 17.12 -6.20
C LEU A 78 -2.54 16.42 -6.41
N LEU A 79 -3.61 17.19 -6.58
CA LEU A 79 -4.95 16.68 -6.83
C LEU A 79 -5.01 15.91 -8.16
N THR A 80 -4.41 16.45 -9.22
CA THR A 80 -4.36 15.78 -10.53
C THR A 80 -3.59 14.48 -10.44
N PHE A 81 -2.40 14.51 -9.84
CA PHE A 81 -1.57 13.31 -9.62
C PHE A 81 -2.31 12.26 -8.81
N PHE A 82 -2.93 12.66 -7.68
CA PHE A 82 -3.70 11.78 -6.83
C PHE A 82 -4.90 11.19 -7.57
N SER A 83 -5.63 12.01 -8.34
CA SER A 83 -6.78 11.56 -9.13
C SER A 83 -6.39 10.52 -10.17
N VAL A 84 -5.30 10.76 -10.90
CA VAL A 84 -4.77 9.80 -11.89
C VAL A 84 -4.29 8.52 -11.20
N ALA A 85 -3.60 8.62 -10.07
CA ALA A 85 -3.16 7.46 -9.30
C ALA A 85 -4.34 6.61 -8.81
N VAL A 86 -5.38 7.23 -8.24
CA VAL A 86 -6.60 6.55 -7.78
C VAL A 86 -7.32 5.88 -8.94
N LEU A 87 -7.47 6.55 -10.09
CA LEU A 87 -8.09 5.97 -11.28
C LEU A 87 -7.30 4.77 -11.82
N ALA A 88 -5.97 4.89 -11.91
CA ALA A 88 -5.10 3.80 -12.37
C ALA A 88 -5.16 2.59 -11.43
N MET A 89 -5.11 2.84 -10.12
CA MET A 89 -5.27 1.83 -9.07
C MET A 89 -6.61 1.12 -9.17
N TRP A 90 -7.70 1.88 -9.32
CA TRP A 90 -9.05 1.34 -9.46
C TRP A 90 -9.20 0.50 -10.73
N ALA A 91 -8.72 0.99 -11.88
CA ALA A 91 -8.78 0.24 -13.13
C ALA A 91 -8.04 -1.11 -13.02
N GLY A 92 -6.86 -1.10 -12.37
CA GLY A 92 -6.12 -2.31 -12.04
C GLY A 92 -6.91 -3.23 -11.10
N ALA A 93 -7.54 -2.67 -10.06
CA ALA A 93 -8.36 -3.39 -9.09
C ALA A 93 -9.52 -4.13 -9.75
N VAL A 94 -10.30 -3.42 -10.58
CA VAL A 94 -11.50 -3.97 -11.21
C VAL A 94 -11.12 -5.05 -12.21
N SER A 95 -10.08 -4.82 -13.01
CA SER A 95 -9.52 -5.82 -13.93
C SER A 95 -9.11 -7.09 -13.17
N PHE A 96 -8.40 -6.93 -12.05
CA PHE A 96 -7.97 -8.03 -11.21
C PHE A 96 -9.14 -8.80 -10.57
N LEU A 97 -10.03 -8.10 -9.87
CA LEU A 97 -11.17 -8.68 -9.18
C LEU A 97 -12.14 -9.38 -10.15
N SER A 98 -12.30 -8.84 -11.35
CA SER A 98 -13.08 -9.48 -12.40
C SER A 98 -12.44 -10.79 -12.87
N ARG A 99 -11.13 -10.80 -13.10
CA ARG A 99 -10.42 -12.03 -13.51
C ARG A 99 -10.43 -13.07 -12.39
N ALA A 100 -10.32 -12.65 -11.14
CA ALA A 100 -10.41 -13.51 -9.97
C ALA A 100 -11.85 -14.01 -9.68
N GLY A 101 -12.86 -13.55 -10.42
CA GLY A 101 -14.26 -13.99 -10.25
C GLY A 101 -14.91 -13.53 -8.95
N VAL A 102 -14.36 -12.51 -8.28
CA VAL A 102 -14.88 -12.01 -7.00
C VAL A 102 -16.18 -11.24 -7.25
N ARG A 103 -17.33 -11.82 -6.89
CA ARG A 103 -18.66 -11.22 -7.08
C ARG A 103 -19.23 -10.52 -5.85
N ASN A 104 -18.73 -10.83 -4.65
CA ASN A 104 -19.25 -10.25 -3.42
C ASN A 104 -18.86 -8.76 -3.32
N SER A 105 -19.86 -7.87 -3.32
CA SER A 105 -19.70 -6.42 -3.29
C SER A 105 -18.85 -5.90 -2.12
N LEU A 106 -19.01 -6.49 -0.93
CA LEU A 106 -18.26 -6.09 0.27
C LEU A 106 -16.78 -6.45 0.12
N LYS A 107 -16.48 -7.65 -0.38
CA LYS A 107 -15.09 -8.10 -0.60
C LYS A 107 -14.38 -7.23 -1.65
N ARG A 108 -15.09 -6.84 -2.71
CA ARG A 108 -14.57 -5.90 -3.73
C ARG A 108 -14.29 -4.52 -3.11
N GLY A 109 -15.20 -4.02 -2.29
CA GLY A 109 -15.02 -2.75 -1.56
C GLY A 109 -13.81 -2.75 -0.64
N VAL A 110 -13.65 -3.78 0.19
CA VAL A 110 -12.48 -3.93 1.07
C VAL A 110 -11.18 -3.98 0.27
N PHE A 111 -11.16 -4.65 -0.88
CA PHE A 111 -9.99 -4.66 -1.76
C PHE A 111 -9.64 -3.26 -2.26
N ILE A 112 -10.63 -2.52 -2.79
CA ILE A 112 -10.42 -1.20 -3.41
C ILE A 112 -10.07 -0.14 -2.37
N VAL A 113 -10.81 -0.10 -1.25
CA VAL A 113 -10.72 0.99 -0.26
C VAL A 113 -9.61 0.75 0.76
N VAL A 114 -9.31 -0.50 1.12
CA VAL A 114 -8.34 -0.81 2.19
C VAL A 114 -7.07 -1.41 1.61
N LEU A 115 -7.19 -2.53 0.88
CA LEU A 115 -6.02 -3.29 0.46
C LEU A 115 -5.15 -2.49 -0.51
N LEU A 116 -5.76 -1.84 -1.50
CA LEU A 116 -5.04 -1.10 -2.55
C LEU A 116 -4.26 0.10 -1.98
N PRO A 117 -4.89 1.03 -1.23
CA PRO A 117 -4.18 2.13 -0.59
C PRO A 117 -3.10 1.64 0.38
N ALA A 118 -3.35 0.56 1.13
CA ALA A 118 -2.35 -0.01 2.04
C ALA A 118 -1.14 -0.58 1.27
N THR A 119 -1.35 -1.26 0.14
CA THR A 119 -0.25 -1.74 -0.69
C THR A 119 0.56 -0.60 -1.31
N LEU A 120 -0.10 0.46 -1.79
CA LEU A 120 0.61 1.63 -2.30
C LEU A 120 1.38 2.34 -1.19
N LEU A 121 0.77 2.48 -0.01
CA LEU A 121 1.43 3.04 1.17
C LEU A 121 2.68 2.23 1.51
N LEU A 122 2.63 0.90 1.52
CA LEU A 122 3.81 0.07 1.74
C LEU A 122 4.88 0.27 0.65
N MET A 123 4.48 0.35 -0.63
CA MET A 123 5.44 0.60 -1.72
C MET A 123 6.16 1.94 -1.58
N VAL A 124 5.54 2.94 -0.96
CA VAL A 124 6.14 4.24 -0.67
C VAL A 124 6.94 4.21 0.63
N VAL A 125 6.41 3.59 1.68
CA VAL A 125 7.04 3.55 3.01
C VAL A 125 8.31 2.70 3.00
N ILE A 126 8.35 1.56 2.30
CA ILE A 126 9.53 0.68 2.28
C ILE A 126 10.81 1.40 1.83
N PRO A 127 10.85 2.13 0.69
CA PRO A 127 12.06 2.84 0.29
C PRO A 127 12.32 4.12 1.11
N LEU A 128 11.30 4.72 1.72
CA LEU A 128 11.46 5.91 2.57
C LEU A 128 11.93 5.59 3.98
N PHE A 129 11.53 4.43 4.52
CA PHE A 129 11.82 4.01 5.88
C PHE A 129 13.33 4.03 6.25
N PRO A 130 14.25 3.52 5.44
CA PRO A 130 15.69 3.55 5.73
C PRO A 130 16.27 4.96 5.63
N ALA A 131 15.77 5.77 4.69
CA ALA A 131 16.15 7.19 4.62
C ALA A 131 15.69 7.94 5.87
N ALA A 132 14.47 7.67 6.35
CA ALA A 132 13.95 8.23 7.60
C ALA A 132 14.76 7.76 8.82
N CYS A 133 15.11 6.46 8.91
CA CYS A 133 15.93 5.94 9.99
C CYS A 133 17.34 6.54 10.00
N TYR A 134 17.94 6.71 8.82
CA TYR A 134 19.23 7.37 8.67
C TYR A 134 19.16 8.83 9.13
N LEU A 135 18.15 9.58 8.67
CA LEU A 135 17.95 10.98 9.07
C LEU A 135 17.71 11.14 10.58
N LEU A 136 16.92 10.24 11.20
CA LEU A 136 16.71 10.22 12.67
C LEU A 136 18.03 10.15 13.44
N GLU A 137 18.98 9.35 12.96
CA GLU A 137 20.22 9.07 13.66
C GLU A 137 21.26 10.17 13.44
N THR A 138 21.38 10.71 12.22
CA THR A 138 22.40 11.69 11.87
C THR A 138 22.03 13.13 12.19
N ASP A 139 20.77 13.52 11.97
CA ASP A 139 20.33 14.91 12.16
C ASP A 139 18.83 14.97 12.58
N PRO A 140 18.55 14.83 13.88
CA PRO A 140 17.17 14.85 14.38
C PRO A 140 16.45 16.19 14.13
N ARG A 141 17.20 17.30 13.92
CA ARG A 141 16.60 18.62 13.62
C ARG A 141 16.03 18.68 12.21
N MET A 142 16.66 18.00 11.25
CA MET A 142 16.06 17.86 9.91
C MET A 142 14.74 17.07 9.97
N MET A 143 14.64 16.08 10.86
CA MET A 143 13.40 15.32 11.04
C MET A 143 12.28 16.17 11.66
N GLU A 144 12.60 17.00 12.65
CA GLU A 144 11.66 17.96 13.25
C GLU A 144 11.08 18.91 12.19
N LEU A 145 11.92 19.34 11.25
CA LEU A 145 11.50 20.18 10.12
C LEU A 145 10.59 19.43 9.11
N VAL A 146 10.89 18.16 8.85
CA VAL A 146 10.16 17.31 7.88
C VAL A 146 8.81 16.87 8.43
N LEU A 147 8.73 16.47 9.69
CA LEU A 147 7.50 15.96 10.31
C LEU A 147 6.69 17.04 11.04
N ARG A 148 7.25 18.23 11.28
CA ARG A 148 6.64 19.31 12.09
C ARG A 148 6.04 18.81 13.41
N LEU A 149 6.58 17.73 13.95
CA LEU A 149 6.14 17.11 15.19
C LEU A 149 7.23 17.42 16.21
N GLU A 150 6.89 18.24 17.21
CA GLU A 150 7.75 18.60 18.34
C GLU A 150 7.90 17.41 19.31
N PHE A 151 8.43 16.29 18.82
CA PHE A 151 8.81 15.20 19.70
C PHE A 151 10.25 15.39 20.15
N ASN A 152 10.46 15.39 21.47
CA ASN A 152 11.81 15.29 22.05
C ASN A 152 12.32 13.85 21.86
N ILE A 153 12.90 13.58 20.69
CA ILE A 153 13.32 12.23 20.29
C ILE A 153 14.67 11.90 20.98
N PRO A 154 14.74 10.86 21.82
CA PRO A 154 15.98 10.47 22.48
C PRO A 154 17.01 9.94 21.47
N ARG A 155 18.30 10.19 21.74
CA ARG A 155 19.41 9.60 20.96
C ARG A 155 19.28 8.07 20.97
N GLY A 156 19.28 7.45 19.79
CA GLY A 156 19.05 6.02 19.60
C GLY A 156 17.63 5.63 19.18
N ALA A 157 16.69 6.59 19.11
CA ALA A 157 15.36 6.34 18.56
C ALA A 157 15.38 5.88 17.10
N GLY A 158 16.40 6.27 16.31
CA GLY A 158 16.59 5.79 14.94
C GLY A 158 16.81 4.27 14.89
N ILE A 159 17.63 3.73 15.80
CA ILE A 159 17.88 2.29 15.92
C ILE A 159 16.61 1.55 16.35
N VAL A 160 15.89 2.08 17.33
CA VAL A 160 14.62 1.50 17.80
C VAL A 160 13.59 1.52 16.67
N ALA A 161 13.44 2.64 15.96
CA ALA A 161 12.53 2.77 14.81
C ALA A 161 12.92 1.78 13.70
N ALA A 162 14.21 1.63 13.41
CA ALA A 162 14.73 0.66 12.46
C ALA A 162 14.34 -0.78 12.85
N ALA A 163 14.56 -1.16 14.11
CA ALA A 163 14.20 -2.49 14.62
C ALA A 163 12.69 -2.74 14.56
N VAL A 164 11.89 -1.77 15.02
CA VAL A 164 10.42 -1.86 15.01
C VAL A 164 9.89 -1.93 13.59
N GLY A 165 10.32 -1.05 12.68
CA GLY A 165 9.84 -1.05 11.31
C GLY A 165 10.30 -2.25 10.49
N THR A 166 11.49 -2.80 10.78
CA THR A 166 11.96 -4.06 10.16
C THR A 166 11.06 -5.24 10.51
N LEU A 167 10.43 -5.25 11.69
CA LEU A 167 9.44 -6.26 12.08
C LEU A 167 8.01 -5.91 11.62
N ALA A 168 7.64 -4.63 11.69
CA ALA A 168 6.31 -4.15 11.35
C ALA A 168 6.01 -4.26 9.85
N LEU A 169 6.99 -4.00 8.98
CA LEU A 169 6.81 -4.06 7.52
C LEU A 169 6.45 -5.48 7.03
N PRO A 170 7.20 -6.55 7.39
CA PRO A 170 6.80 -7.92 7.09
C PRO A 170 5.46 -8.30 7.72
N ALA A 171 5.20 -7.89 8.97
CA ALA A 171 3.93 -8.19 9.64
C ALA A 171 2.73 -7.57 8.90
N ALA A 172 2.86 -6.32 8.46
CA ALA A 172 1.86 -5.65 7.61
C ALA A 172 1.69 -6.38 6.27
N GLY A 173 2.79 -6.79 5.63
CA GLY A 173 2.76 -7.59 4.40
C GLY A 173 2.02 -8.92 4.58
N LEU A 174 2.25 -9.62 5.70
CA LEU A 174 1.55 -10.86 6.04
C LEU A 174 0.05 -10.63 6.30
N LEU A 175 -0.30 -9.53 6.97
CA LEU A 175 -1.69 -9.15 7.21
C LEU A 175 -2.42 -8.88 5.88
N LEU A 176 -1.82 -8.11 4.98
CA LEU A 176 -2.38 -7.84 3.65
C LEU A 176 -2.51 -9.12 2.83
N ASN A 177 -1.52 -10.03 2.91
CA ASN A 177 -1.59 -11.34 2.28
C ASN A 177 -2.78 -12.16 2.80
N ARG A 178 -3.01 -12.18 4.13
CA ARG A 178 -4.18 -12.86 4.73
C ARG A 178 -5.51 -12.27 4.25
N ILE A 179 -5.62 -10.95 4.19
CA ILE A 179 -6.82 -10.26 3.68
C ILE A 179 -7.04 -10.61 2.21
N SER A 180 -5.99 -10.56 1.38
CA SER A 180 -6.03 -10.94 -0.02
C SER A 180 -6.50 -12.39 -0.22
N ALA A 181 -5.94 -13.33 0.54
CA ALA A 181 -6.34 -14.74 0.51
C ALA A 181 -7.81 -14.95 0.90
N TRP A 182 -8.30 -14.22 1.91
CA TRP A 182 -9.71 -14.28 2.33
C TRP A 182 -10.68 -13.74 1.25
N ILE A 183 -10.27 -12.70 0.52
CA ILE A 183 -11.02 -12.15 -0.61
C ILE A 183 -11.15 -13.21 -1.72
N VAL A 184 -10.03 -13.86 -2.07
CA VAL A 184 -9.97 -14.85 -3.16
C VAL A 184 -10.71 -16.15 -2.81
N ARG A 185 -10.58 -16.68 -1.59
CA ARG A 185 -11.22 -17.96 -1.20
C ARG A 185 -12.74 -17.96 -1.39
N GLY A 186 -13.40 -16.83 -1.08
CA GLY A 186 -14.85 -16.72 -1.27
C GLY A 186 -15.32 -16.76 -2.73
N ALA A 187 -14.43 -16.59 -3.70
CA ALA A 187 -14.78 -16.73 -5.12
C ALA A 187 -14.86 -18.21 -5.56
N GLY A 188 -14.06 -19.08 -4.94
CA GLY A 188 -14.00 -20.51 -5.28
C GLY A 188 -15.26 -21.29 -4.87
N GLU A 189 -15.78 -21.02 -3.67
CA GLU A 189 -16.97 -21.70 -3.13
C GLU A 189 -18.21 -21.49 -4.01
N LEU A 190 -18.42 -20.26 -4.50
CA LEU A 190 -19.54 -19.93 -5.41
C LEU A 190 -19.43 -20.61 -6.77
N SER A 191 -18.22 -20.96 -7.20
CA SER A 191 -17.98 -21.66 -8.46
C SER A 191 -18.26 -23.16 -8.33
N ALA A 192 -17.90 -23.75 -7.18
CA ALA A 192 -18.17 -25.16 -6.88
C ALA A 192 -19.67 -25.47 -6.80
N VAL A 193 -20.47 -24.57 -6.23
CA VAL A 193 -21.94 -24.73 -6.13
C VAL A 193 -22.64 -24.70 -7.50
N ARG A 194 -22.04 -24.07 -8.51
CA ARG A 194 -22.66 -23.87 -9.84
C ARG A 194 -22.28 -24.92 -10.88
N GLN A 195 -21.39 -25.86 -10.59
CA GLN A 195 -21.14 -26.95 -11.53
C GLN A 195 -22.31 -27.94 -11.42
N PRO A 196 -23.18 -28.05 -12.44
CA PRO A 196 -24.21 -29.08 -12.43
C PRO A 196 -23.51 -30.43 -12.38
N VAL A 197 -23.99 -31.33 -11.53
CA VAL A 197 -23.57 -32.73 -11.51
C VAL A 197 -24.02 -33.32 -12.84
N THR A 198 -23.17 -33.25 -13.85
CA THR A 198 -23.36 -33.99 -15.09
C THR A 198 -23.05 -35.44 -14.77
N ALA A 199 -24.10 -36.19 -14.47
CA ALA A 199 -24.10 -37.64 -14.38
C ALA A 199 -23.94 -38.27 -15.77
#